data_AF-A0A6G3TV86-F1
#
_entry.id   AF-A0A6G3TV86-F1
#
_cell.length_a   1.000
_cell.length_b   1.000
_cell.length_c   1.000
_cell.angle_alpha   90.00
_cell.angle_beta   90.00
_cell.angle_gamma   90.00
#
_symmetry.space_group_name_H-M   'P 1'
#
loop_
_entity.id
_entity.type
_entity.pdbx_description
1 polymer ?
#
loop_
_entity_poly.entity_id
_entity_poly.type
_entity_poly.pdbx_seq_one_letter_code
_entity_poly.pdbx_strand_id
1 'polypeptide(L)'
;PDPAAAPGSPAGTAGAAAAAPSGSGRVAARPGTVLGSARFREVYRTRHAYVAGSMYQGIASTDLVVRMAEHGLFGFFGAGGLSLARIGAALDDIGRRLPPGAAYGMNLLHDMADPDLERATVELFLRRDVRHVEAAAFTRVTAPLVLFRAKGAHRDAAGVPVAARQVLAKVSRPEVARQFLAPPAPGLLAALVAEGALTR
;
A
#
# COMPACT_ATOMS: atom_id res chain seq x y z
N PRO A 1 45.93 -31.97 54.68
CA PRO A 1 44.67 -32.45 55.31
C PRO A 1 43.79 -31.25 55.62
N ASP A 2 42.98 -30.89 54.62
CA ASP A 2 42.01 -29.79 54.64
C ASP A 2 40.64 -30.42 54.29
N PRO A 3 39.52 -29.99 54.90
CA PRO A 3 38.33 -30.82 55.02
C PRO A 3 37.35 -30.67 53.84
N ALA A 4 36.80 -31.85 53.48
CA ALA A 4 35.43 -32.15 53.10
C ALA A 4 34.57 -31.11 52.33
N ALA A 5 34.24 -31.50 51.10
CA ALA A 5 33.12 -31.02 50.32
C ALA A 5 31.76 -31.40 50.95
N ALA A 6 30.78 -30.52 50.79
CA ALA A 6 29.34 -30.83 50.88
C ALA A 6 28.58 -30.10 49.74
N PRO A 7 27.41 -30.63 49.29
CA PRO A 7 26.92 -30.42 47.93
C PRO A 7 25.66 -29.54 47.83
N GLY A 8 25.41 -29.03 46.61
CA GLY A 8 24.07 -28.91 46.04
C GLY A 8 23.27 -27.62 46.31
N SER A 9 23.10 -26.82 45.26
CA SER A 9 21.82 -26.18 44.89
C SER A 9 21.93 -25.44 43.55
N PRO A 10 21.17 -25.79 42.50
CA PRO A 10 20.87 -24.89 41.41
C PRO A 10 19.46 -24.32 41.62
N ALA A 11 19.35 -23.05 42.02
CA ALA A 11 18.07 -22.37 42.16
C ALA A 11 17.86 -21.38 41.02
N GLY A 12 17.03 -21.81 40.05
CA GLY A 12 16.04 -21.00 39.33
C GLY A 12 16.51 -19.74 38.58
N THR A 13 16.81 -19.88 37.29
CA THR A 13 16.73 -18.76 36.36
C THR A 13 15.26 -18.41 36.08
N ALA A 14 14.93 -17.14 36.29
CA ALA A 14 13.59 -16.57 36.14
C ALA A 14 13.08 -16.66 34.69
N GLY A 15 12.08 -17.51 34.47
CA GLY A 15 11.24 -17.48 33.28
C GLY A 15 10.12 -16.46 33.44
N ALA A 16 10.42 -15.18 33.25
CA ALA A 16 9.38 -14.17 33.06
C ALA A 16 8.81 -14.32 31.63
N ALA A 17 7.71 -15.06 31.52
CA ALA A 17 6.92 -15.12 30.30
C ALA A 17 6.48 -13.69 29.93
N ALA A 18 7.03 -13.16 28.85
CA ALA A 18 6.64 -11.88 28.30
C ALA A 18 5.20 -11.99 27.75
N ALA A 19 4.24 -11.47 28.51
CA ALA A 19 2.86 -11.34 28.07
C ALA A 19 2.82 -10.45 26.82
N ALA A 20 2.27 -10.99 25.73
CA ALA A 20 2.00 -10.23 24.52
C ALA A 20 1.00 -9.10 24.83
N PRO A 21 1.26 -7.85 24.42
CA PRO A 21 0.31 -6.77 24.66
C PRO A 21 -0.92 -6.97 23.77
N SER A 22 -1.98 -7.47 24.40
CA SER A 22 -3.34 -7.48 23.87
C SER A 22 -3.92 -6.09 24.06
N GLY A 23 -4.05 -5.32 22.98
CA GLY A 23 -4.59 -3.96 23.07
C GLY A 23 -4.99 -3.40 21.72
N SER A 24 -6.22 -3.69 21.28
CA SER A 24 -6.91 -2.98 20.19
C SER A 24 -7.47 -1.62 20.64
N GLY A 25 -6.81 -0.96 21.60
CA GLY A 25 -7.15 0.40 21.98
C GLY A 25 -6.61 1.36 20.92
N ARG A 26 -7.51 2.01 20.15
CA ARG A 26 -7.14 3.25 19.44
C ARG A 26 -6.65 4.23 20.51
N VAL A 27 -5.33 4.38 20.63
CA VAL A 27 -4.73 5.42 21.46
C VAL A 27 -5.31 6.75 20.97
N ALA A 28 -6.18 7.36 21.78
CA ALA A 28 -6.75 8.65 21.47
C ALA A 28 -5.59 9.64 21.35
N ALA A 29 -5.45 10.23 20.16
CA ALA A 29 -4.38 11.20 19.93
C ALA A 29 -4.61 12.41 20.83
N ARG A 30 -3.55 12.89 21.49
CA ARG A 30 -3.62 14.09 22.34
C ARG A 30 -3.85 15.33 21.45
N PRO A 31 -4.64 16.31 21.90
CA PRO A 31 -4.77 17.59 21.21
C PRO A 31 -3.38 18.22 21.00
N GLY A 32 -3.07 18.64 19.77
CA GLY A 32 -1.78 19.25 19.41
C GLY A 32 -0.67 18.29 18.95
N THR A 33 -0.87 16.96 18.98
CA THR A 33 0.17 15.98 18.56
C THR A 33 -0.10 15.32 17.20
N VAL A 34 -1.12 15.79 16.47
CA VAL A 34 -1.55 15.17 15.20
C VAL A 34 -1.04 16.00 14.03
N LEU A 35 0.02 15.51 13.38
CA LEU A 35 0.61 16.16 12.20
C LEU A 35 -0.07 15.71 10.90
N GLY A 36 -0.20 16.65 9.97
CA GLY A 36 -0.66 16.41 8.60
C GLY A 36 -2.18 16.31 8.44
N SER A 37 -2.61 15.89 7.24
CA SER A 37 -4.02 15.88 6.85
C SER A 37 -4.84 14.78 7.54
N ALA A 38 -5.97 15.15 8.14
CA ALA A 38 -6.95 14.19 8.64
C ALA A 38 -7.53 13.32 7.51
N ARG A 39 -7.84 13.95 6.36
CA ARG A 39 -8.36 13.25 5.19
C ARG A 39 -7.38 12.20 4.66
N PHE A 40 -6.09 12.47 4.70
CA PHE A 40 -5.07 11.49 4.33
C PHE A 40 -5.16 10.23 5.20
N ARG A 41 -5.23 10.42 6.53
CA ARG A 41 -5.35 9.31 7.49
C ARG A 41 -6.62 8.50 7.30
N GLU A 42 -7.74 9.15 6.97
CA GLU A 42 -8.99 8.45 6.63
C GLU A 42 -8.85 7.61 5.36
N VAL A 43 -8.34 8.21 4.28
CA VAL A 43 -8.22 7.55 2.96
C VAL A 43 -7.29 6.35 3.05
N TYR A 44 -6.12 6.50 3.67
CA TYR A 44 -5.12 5.44 3.80
C TYR A 44 -5.28 4.58 5.07
N ARG A 45 -6.30 4.85 5.89
CA ARG A 45 -6.61 4.15 7.15
C ARG A 45 -5.43 4.08 8.13
N THR A 46 -4.70 5.19 8.26
CA THR A 46 -3.50 5.29 9.11
C THR A 46 -3.73 6.10 10.38
N ARG A 47 -2.89 5.83 11.40
CA ARG A 47 -2.82 6.59 12.65
C ARG A 47 -2.15 7.96 12.44
N HIS A 48 -1.16 8.00 11.56
CA HIS A 48 -0.36 9.19 11.23
C HIS A 48 -0.41 9.49 9.74
N ALA A 49 -0.30 10.77 9.36
CA ALA A 49 -0.17 11.17 7.96
C ALA A 49 1.25 10.87 7.43
N TYR A 50 1.58 9.57 7.39
CA TYR A 50 2.90 9.03 7.08
C TYR A 50 2.74 7.75 6.27
N VAL A 51 3.63 7.58 5.28
CA VAL A 51 3.74 6.33 4.50
C VAL A 51 5.21 5.98 4.29
N ALA A 52 5.51 4.69 4.22
CA ALA A 52 6.76 4.22 3.63
C ALA A 52 6.60 4.12 2.11
N GLY A 53 7.38 4.90 1.38
CA GLY A 53 7.45 4.82 -0.08
C GLY A 53 8.04 3.49 -0.55
N SER A 54 7.72 3.10 -1.77
CA SER A 54 8.29 1.88 -2.34
C SER A 54 9.78 2.02 -2.63
N MET A 55 10.47 0.88 -2.57
CA MET A 55 11.90 0.73 -2.90
C MET A 55 12.04 -0.46 -3.84
N TYR A 56 12.79 -0.28 -4.94
CA TYR A 56 12.82 -1.18 -6.10
C TYR A 56 13.13 -2.66 -5.76
N GLN A 57 12.75 -3.58 -6.65
CA GLN A 57 13.04 -5.01 -6.57
C GLN A 57 12.65 -5.69 -5.25
N GLY A 58 11.59 -5.22 -4.61
CA GLY A 58 11.09 -5.76 -3.35
C GLY A 58 11.90 -5.38 -2.13
N ILE A 59 12.79 -4.38 -2.20
CA ILE A 59 13.47 -3.82 -1.01
C ILE A 59 12.43 -3.30 -0.02
N ALA A 60 11.40 -2.60 -0.51
CA ALA A 60 10.18 -2.40 0.26
C ALA A 60 9.39 -3.72 0.23
N SER A 61 9.79 -4.64 1.11
CA SER A 61 9.39 -6.04 1.11
C SER A 61 7.96 -6.26 1.64
N THR A 62 7.46 -7.49 1.50
CA THR A 62 6.19 -7.88 2.13
C THR A 62 6.28 -7.75 3.65
N ASP A 63 7.42 -8.07 4.27
CA ASP A 63 7.65 -7.89 5.71
C ASP A 63 7.49 -6.44 6.15
N LEU A 64 8.09 -5.50 5.42
CA LEU A 64 7.97 -4.08 5.73
C LEU A 64 6.50 -3.62 5.64
N VAL A 65 5.82 -3.97 4.53
CA VAL A 65 4.43 -3.57 4.30
C VAL A 65 3.49 -4.15 5.36
N VAL A 66 3.65 -5.44 5.67
CA VAL A 66 2.85 -6.13 6.70
C VAL A 66 3.08 -5.47 8.06
N ARG A 67 4.34 -5.24 8.43
CA ARG A 67 4.68 -4.61 9.72
C ARG A 67 4.11 -3.19 9.83
N MET A 68 4.15 -2.41 8.75
CA MET A 68 3.54 -1.08 8.72
C MET A 68 2.02 -1.16 8.97
N ALA A 69 1.32 -2.03 8.25
CA ALA A 69 -0.13 -2.19 8.36
C ALA A 69 -0.56 -2.65 9.76
N GLU A 70 0.15 -3.62 10.37
CA GLU A 70 -0.11 -4.10 11.74
C GLU A 70 -0.07 -2.99 12.80
N HIS A 71 0.76 -1.96 12.57
CA HIS A 71 0.93 -0.83 13.49
C HIS A 71 0.08 0.39 13.13
N GLY A 72 -0.86 0.23 12.19
CA GLY A 72 -1.73 1.31 11.72
C GLY A 72 -0.97 2.39 10.94
N LEU A 73 0.11 2.00 10.27
CA LEU A 73 0.82 2.79 9.28
C LEU A 73 0.55 2.20 7.89
N PHE A 74 1.09 2.83 6.85
CA PHE A 74 0.87 2.39 5.48
C PHE A 74 2.19 2.33 4.71
N GLY A 75 2.36 1.26 3.92
CA GLY A 75 3.55 1.05 3.11
C GLY A 75 3.17 0.61 1.70
N PHE A 76 4.02 1.00 0.74
CA PHE A 76 3.92 0.55 -0.65
C PHE A 76 4.97 -0.53 -0.93
N PHE A 77 4.52 -1.70 -1.41
CA PHE A 77 5.44 -2.76 -1.83
C PHE A 77 6.25 -2.34 -3.07
N GLY A 78 7.53 -2.71 -3.08
CA GLY A 78 8.52 -2.44 -4.12
C GLY A 78 8.37 -3.26 -5.40
N ALA A 79 7.29 -3.06 -6.16
CA ALA A 79 7.02 -3.86 -7.35
C ALA A 79 7.96 -3.57 -8.55
N GLY A 80 8.55 -2.37 -8.64
CA GLY A 80 9.41 -1.99 -9.76
C GLY A 80 10.56 -2.95 -10.00
N GLY A 81 10.74 -3.40 -11.24
CA GLY A 81 11.79 -4.35 -11.64
C GLY A 81 11.52 -5.81 -11.29
N LEU A 82 10.32 -6.14 -10.78
CA LEU A 82 9.88 -7.52 -10.55
C LEU A 82 8.98 -8.01 -11.69
N SER A 83 9.01 -9.31 -11.97
CA SER A 83 8.07 -9.93 -12.90
C SER A 83 6.65 -9.98 -12.33
N LEU A 84 5.64 -10.05 -13.19
CA LEU A 84 4.23 -10.22 -12.78
C LEU A 84 4.01 -11.41 -11.84
N ALA A 85 4.74 -12.51 -12.05
CA ALA A 85 4.69 -13.68 -11.18
C ALA A 85 5.19 -13.35 -9.75
N ARG A 86 6.30 -12.63 -9.63
CA ARG A 86 6.83 -12.19 -8.32
C ARG A 86 5.93 -11.16 -7.65
N ILE A 87 5.33 -10.24 -8.41
CA ILE A 87 4.34 -9.29 -7.91
C ILE A 87 3.09 -10.04 -7.39
N GLY A 88 2.62 -11.04 -8.13
CA GLY A 88 1.51 -11.91 -7.72
C GLY A 88 1.81 -12.65 -6.42
N ALA A 89 2.98 -13.28 -6.31
CA ALA A 89 3.40 -13.98 -5.10
C ALA A 89 3.49 -13.03 -3.88
N ALA A 90 3.95 -11.79 -4.08
CA ALA A 90 3.99 -10.79 -3.02
C ALA A 90 2.58 -10.37 -2.55
N LEU A 91 1.63 -10.22 -3.48
CA LEU A 91 0.23 -9.97 -3.15
C LEU A 91 -0.39 -11.11 -2.34
N ASP A 92 -0.10 -12.37 -2.73
CA ASP A 92 -0.55 -13.56 -2.02
C ASP A 92 0.04 -13.62 -0.59
N ASP A 93 1.32 -13.31 -0.43
CA ASP A 93 1.96 -13.26 0.89
C ASP A 93 1.36 -12.18 1.80
N ILE A 94 1.22 -10.95 1.29
CA ILE A 94 0.62 -9.84 2.04
C ILE A 94 -0.82 -10.17 2.44
N GLY A 95 -1.62 -10.66 1.49
CA GLY A 95 -3.03 -11.00 1.72
C GLY A 95 -3.22 -12.14 2.73
N ARG A 96 -2.30 -13.10 2.77
CA ARG A 96 -2.30 -14.19 3.76
C ARG A 96 -1.97 -13.69 5.18
N ARG A 97 -1.12 -12.67 5.29
CA ARG A 97 -0.58 -12.19 6.59
C ARG A 97 -1.42 -11.07 7.21
N LEU A 98 -2.11 -10.30 6.39
CA LEU A 98 -2.95 -9.20 6.87
C LEU A 98 -4.42 -9.62 7.01
N PRO A 99 -5.14 -9.09 8.01
CA PRO A 99 -6.57 -9.34 8.13
C PRO A 99 -7.33 -8.76 6.92
N PRO A 100 -8.51 -9.33 6.58
CA PRO A 100 -9.37 -8.77 5.54
C PRO A 100 -9.63 -7.27 5.75
N GLY A 101 -9.43 -6.47 4.71
CA GLY A 101 -9.64 -5.03 4.74
C GLY A 101 -8.48 -4.20 5.30
N ALA A 102 -7.35 -4.81 5.68
CA ALA A 102 -6.12 -4.09 5.97
C ALA A 102 -5.68 -3.24 4.77
N ALA A 103 -5.21 -2.02 5.05
CA ALA A 103 -4.79 -1.08 4.02
C ALA A 103 -3.29 -1.21 3.75
N TYR A 104 -2.94 -1.51 2.50
CA TYR A 104 -1.58 -1.46 1.97
C TYR A 104 -1.62 -0.98 0.53
N GLY A 105 -0.45 -0.66 -0.02
CA GLY A 105 -0.34 -0.26 -1.42
C GLY A 105 0.73 -1.01 -2.18
N MET A 106 0.66 -0.91 -3.49
CA MET A 106 1.66 -1.46 -4.42
C MET A 106 2.29 -0.34 -5.22
N ASN A 107 3.58 -0.43 -5.51
CA ASN A 107 4.17 0.45 -6.51
C ASN A 107 3.62 0.13 -7.90
N LEU A 108 3.28 1.18 -8.66
CA LEU A 108 3.12 1.12 -10.10
C LEU A 108 4.22 1.98 -10.70
N LEU A 109 5.24 1.34 -11.26
CA LEU A 109 6.36 2.03 -11.88
C LEU A 109 6.05 2.21 -13.37
N HIS A 110 6.12 3.45 -13.84
CA HIS A 110 6.04 3.72 -15.28
C HIS A 110 7.34 3.27 -15.96
N ASP A 111 7.21 2.43 -16.99
CA ASP A 111 8.30 2.08 -17.89
C ASP A 111 7.96 2.56 -19.30
N MET A 112 8.77 3.47 -19.84
CA MET A 112 8.56 4.01 -21.19
C MET A 112 8.95 3.02 -22.28
N ALA A 113 9.82 2.05 -21.97
CA ALA A 113 10.27 1.04 -22.93
C ALA A 113 9.26 -0.10 -23.05
N ASP A 114 8.43 -0.34 -22.02
CA ASP A 114 7.46 -1.42 -21.98
C ASP A 114 6.08 -0.97 -21.44
N PRO A 115 5.26 -0.31 -22.28
CA PRO A 115 3.90 0.11 -21.91
C PRO A 115 2.96 -1.08 -21.63
N ASP A 116 3.21 -2.24 -22.24
CA ASP A 116 2.38 -3.44 -22.08
C ASP A 116 2.55 -4.03 -20.69
N LEU A 117 3.76 -3.97 -20.11
CA LEU A 117 4.01 -4.34 -18.74
C LEU A 117 3.23 -3.49 -17.74
N GLU A 118 3.12 -2.18 -17.96
CA GLU A 118 2.29 -1.29 -17.12
C GLU A 118 0.83 -1.72 -17.15
N ARG A 119 0.29 -1.98 -18.35
CA ARG A 119 -1.08 -2.47 -18.54
C ARG A 119 -1.31 -3.81 -17.83
N ALA A 120 -0.43 -4.79 -18.05
CA ALA A 120 -0.54 -6.10 -17.43
C ALA A 120 -0.43 -6.05 -15.90
N THR A 121 0.40 -5.13 -15.36
CA THR A 121 0.53 -4.89 -13.92
C THR A 121 -0.76 -4.30 -13.34
N VAL A 122 -1.35 -3.32 -14.01
CA VAL A 122 -2.66 -2.77 -13.62
C VAL A 122 -3.73 -3.85 -13.63
N GLU A 123 -3.80 -4.68 -14.67
CA GLU A 123 -4.79 -5.75 -14.73
C GLU A 123 -4.59 -6.80 -13.63
N LEU A 124 -3.34 -7.13 -13.28
CA LEU A 124 -3.05 -7.96 -12.11
C LEU A 124 -3.57 -7.31 -10.84
N PHE A 125 -3.30 -6.02 -10.63
CA PHE A 125 -3.80 -5.27 -9.47
C PHE A 125 -5.32 -5.23 -9.40
N LEU A 126 -6.01 -5.07 -10.54
CA LEU A 126 -7.47 -5.12 -10.61
C LEU A 126 -8.01 -6.51 -10.24
N ARG A 127 -7.43 -7.59 -10.79
CA ARG A 127 -7.82 -8.98 -10.48
C ARG A 127 -7.59 -9.35 -9.01
N ARG A 128 -6.55 -8.79 -8.39
CA ARG A 128 -6.18 -9.01 -6.98
C ARG A 128 -6.79 -7.98 -6.02
N ASP A 129 -7.71 -7.15 -6.52
CA ASP A 129 -8.42 -6.13 -5.75
C ASP A 129 -7.53 -5.11 -5.00
N VAL A 130 -6.37 -4.78 -5.58
CA VAL A 130 -5.49 -3.75 -5.02
C VAL A 130 -6.22 -2.41 -5.02
N ARG A 131 -6.27 -1.76 -3.85
CA ARG A 131 -7.01 -0.51 -3.62
C ARG A 131 -6.16 0.74 -3.68
N HIS A 132 -4.85 0.63 -3.55
CA HIS A 132 -3.94 1.77 -3.48
C HIS A 132 -2.68 1.50 -4.29
N VAL A 133 -2.27 2.48 -5.10
CA VAL A 133 -0.98 2.44 -5.79
C VAL A 133 -0.16 3.70 -5.54
N GLU A 134 1.15 3.52 -5.44
CA GLU A 134 2.12 4.61 -5.57
C GLU A 134 2.56 4.67 -7.03
N ALA A 135 2.08 5.67 -7.77
CA ALA A 135 2.46 5.92 -9.15
C ALA A 135 3.81 6.66 -9.16
N ALA A 136 4.86 5.98 -9.61
CA ALA A 136 6.22 6.50 -9.64
C ALA A 136 6.80 6.53 -11.05
N ALA A 137 7.71 7.47 -11.30
CA ALA A 137 8.41 7.69 -12.57
C ALA A 137 7.52 8.05 -13.78
N PHE A 138 6.25 8.38 -13.56
CA PHE A 138 5.37 8.84 -14.64
C PHE A 138 5.83 10.20 -15.19
N THR A 139 5.95 10.29 -16.51
CA THR A 139 6.18 11.55 -17.24
C THR A 139 4.88 12.17 -17.76
N ARG A 140 3.81 11.36 -17.81
CA ARG A 140 2.44 11.75 -18.16
C ARG A 140 1.44 10.78 -17.54
N VAL A 141 0.17 11.17 -17.44
CA VAL A 141 -0.91 10.23 -17.09
C VAL A 141 -1.18 9.30 -18.27
N THR A 142 -1.31 7.99 -18.01
CA THR A 142 -1.43 6.93 -19.01
C THR A 142 -2.80 6.24 -18.96
N ALA A 143 -3.17 5.53 -20.02
CA ALA A 143 -4.41 4.75 -20.05
C ALA A 143 -4.47 3.66 -18.95
N PRO A 144 -3.42 2.85 -18.69
CA PRO A 144 -3.45 1.88 -17.60
C PRO A 144 -3.65 2.53 -16.22
N LEU A 145 -3.00 3.64 -15.94
CA LEU A 145 -3.19 4.35 -14.67
C LEU A 145 -4.63 4.88 -14.52
N VAL A 146 -5.21 5.41 -15.59
CA VAL A 146 -6.62 5.86 -15.62
C VAL A 146 -7.56 4.69 -15.42
N LEU A 147 -7.30 3.55 -16.07
CA LEU A 147 -8.05 2.31 -15.87
C LEU A 147 -8.02 1.89 -14.40
N PHE A 148 -6.84 1.87 -13.76
CA PHE A 148 -6.73 1.56 -12.34
C PHE A 148 -7.59 2.49 -11.47
N ARG A 149 -7.50 3.82 -11.70
CA ARG A 149 -8.23 4.81 -10.92
C ARG A 149 -9.74 4.73 -11.12
N ALA A 150 -10.19 4.53 -12.36
CA ALA A 150 -11.60 4.61 -12.73
C ALA A 150 -12.36 3.28 -12.54
N LYS A 151 -11.68 2.13 -12.59
CA LYS A 151 -12.36 0.83 -12.43
C LYS A 151 -13.03 0.76 -11.04
N GLY A 152 -14.32 0.44 -11.03
CA GLY A 152 -15.13 0.39 -9.81
C GLY A 152 -15.53 1.75 -9.24
N ALA A 153 -15.23 2.85 -9.93
CA ALA A 153 -15.82 4.13 -9.61
C ALA A 153 -17.33 4.08 -9.86
N HIS A 154 -18.10 4.67 -8.96
CA HIS A 154 -19.56 4.67 -8.99
C HIS A 154 -20.09 5.94 -8.31
N ARG A 155 -21.40 6.14 -8.36
CA ARG A 155 -22.07 7.11 -7.50
C ARG A 155 -22.66 6.38 -6.30
N ASP A 156 -22.52 6.94 -5.11
CA ASP A 156 -23.19 6.39 -3.93
C ASP A 156 -24.71 6.67 -3.95
N ALA A 157 -25.42 6.26 -2.90
CA ALA A 157 -26.87 6.46 -2.78
C ALA A 157 -27.30 7.93 -2.80
N ALA A 158 -26.40 8.87 -2.47
CA ALA A 158 -26.65 10.31 -2.53
C ALA A 158 -26.23 10.92 -3.88
N GLY A 159 -25.76 10.11 -4.83
CA GLY A 159 -25.29 10.55 -6.13
C GLY A 159 -23.85 11.08 -6.13
N VAL A 160 -23.10 10.97 -5.02
CA VAL A 160 -21.74 11.50 -4.90
C VAL A 160 -20.75 10.56 -5.61
N PRO A 161 -19.83 11.07 -6.44
CA PRO A 161 -18.82 10.24 -7.09
C PRO A 161 -17.86 9.62 -6.06
N VAL A 162 -17.76 8.29 -6.06
CA VAL A 162 -16.86 7.50 -5.24
C VAL A 162 -15.88 6.77 -6.14
N ALA A 163 -14.59 6.95 -5.88
CA ALA A 163 -13.55 6.16 -6.50
C ALA A 163 -13.10 5.05 -5.56
N ALA A 164 -13.23 3.80 -6.00
CA ALA A 164 -12.90 2.62 -5.20
C ALA A 164 -11.39 2.38 -5.04
N ARG A 165 -10.55 3.07 -5.82
CA ARG A 165 -9.09 2.85 -5.89
C ARG A 165 -8.36 4.18 -5.83
N GLN A 166 -7.33 4.29 -5.00
CA GLN A 166 -6.57 5.51 -4.77
C GLN A 166 -5.20 5.47 -5.44
N VAL A 167 -4.75 6.63 -5.92
CA VAL A 167 -3.45 6.82 -6.53
C VAL A 167 -2.69 7.86 -5.72
N LEU A 168 -1.52 7.50 -5.20
CA LEU A 168 -0.53 8.42 -4.64
C LEU A 168 0.51 8.69 -5.72
N ALA A 169 0.48 9.90 -6.30
CA ALA A 169 1.42 10.28 -7.35
C ALA A 169 2.72 10.81 -6.73
N LYS A 170 3.85 10.14 -7.01
CA LYS A 170 5.19 10.60 -6.62
C LYS A 170 5.80 11.36 -7.79
N VAL A 171 5.80 12.69 -7.69
CA VAL A 171 6.19 13.60 -8.77
C VAL A 171 7.25 14.59 -8.29
N SER A 172 8.12 15.01 -9.20
CA SER A 172 9.16 16.02 -8.97
C SER A 172 9.09 17.20 -9.96
N ARG A 173 8.14 17.16 -10.90
CA ARG A 173 7.98 18.14 -11.99
C ARG A 173 6.56 18.75 -11.96
N PRO A 174 6.41 20.08 -11.90
CA PRO A 174 5.10 20.73 -11.82
C PRO A 174 4.13 20.37 -12.95
N GLU A 175 4.61 20.23 -14.18
CA GLU A 175 3.81 19.85 -15.34
C GLU A 175 3.23 18.44 -15.24
N VAL A 176 3.94 17.51 -14.59
CA VAL A 176 3.42 16.16 -14.30
C VAL A 176 2.41 16.24 -13.16
N ALA A 177 2.71 17.01 -12.10
CA ALA A 177 1.78 17.23 -11.00
C ALA A 177 0.44 17.81 -11.49
N ARG A 178 0.46 18.78 -12.41
CA ARG A 178 -0.75 19.34 -13.04
C ARG A 178 -1.60 18.27 -13.71
N GLN A 179 -1.00 17.30 -14.40
CA GLN A 179 -1.76 16.22 -15.04
C GLN A 179 -2.44 15.30 -14.01
N PHE A 180 -1.78 14.98 -12.90
CA PHE A 180 -2.37 14.14 -11.84
C PHE A 180 -3.44 14.88 -11.02
N LEU A 181 -3.35 16.21 -10.93
CA LEU A 181 -4.36 17.05 -10.24
C LEU A 181 -5.57 17.36 -11.12
N ALA A 182 -5.42 17.26 -12.45
CA ALA A 182 -6.50 17.42 -13.41
C ALA A 182 -7.30 16.11 -13.57
N PRO A 183 -8.57 16.17 -14.00
CA PRO A 183 -9.24 14.98 -14.50
C PRO A 183 -8.47 14.36 -15.69
N PRO A 184 -8.55 13.04 -15.90
CA PRO A 184 -7.93 12.39 -17.04
C PRO A 184 -8.35 13.01 -18.38
N ALA A 185 -7.43 13.05 -19.34
CA ALA A 185 -7.74 13.51 -20.68
C ALA A 185 -8.92 12.71 -21.27
N PRO A 186 -9.95 13.35 -21.87
CA PRO A 186 -11.15 12.66 -22.35
C PRO A 186 -10.85 11.51 -23.32
N GLY A 187 -9.81 11.64 -24.15
CA GLY A 187 -9.39 10.58 -25.08
C GLY A 187 -8.96 9.28 -24.39
N LEU A 188 -8.35 9.35 -23.20
CA LEU A 188 -7.96 8.16 -22.44
C LEU A 188 -9.20 7.40 -21.93
N LEU A 189 -10.18 8.13 -21.38
CA LEU A 189 -11.42 7.54 -20.91
C LEU A 189 -12.24 6.97 -22.08
N ALA A 190 -12.35 7.72 -23.19
CA ALA A 190 -13.07 7.28 -24.37
C ALA A 190 -12.47 5.98 -24.96
N ALA A 191 -11.14 5.89 -25.03
CA ALA A 191 -10.46 4.68 -25.49
C ALA A 191 -10.76 3.47 -24.58
N LEU A 192 -10.66 3.66 -23.25
CA LEU A 192 -10.93 2.62 -22.27
C LEU A 192 -12.40 2.14 -22.28
N VAL A 193 -13.34 3.03 -22.58
CA VAL A 193 -14.76 2.66 -22.76
C VAL A 193 -14.95 1.91 -24.08
N ALA A 194 -14.32 2.36 -25.17
CA ALA A 194 -14.44 1.74 -26.48
C ALA A 194 -13.91 0.29 -26.51
N GLU A 195 -12.85 -0.01 -25.76
CA GLU A 195 -12.32 -1.37 -25.61
C GLU A 195 -13.06 -2.22 -24.55
N GLY A 196 -14.12 -1.68 -23.92
CA GLY A 196 -14.90 -2.38 -22.89
C GLY A 196 -14.20 -2.52 -21.53
N ALA A 197 -13.05 -1.86 -21.32
CA ALA A 197 -12.34 -1.90 -20.04
C ALA A 197 -13.04 -1.07 -18.97
N LEU A 198 -13.78 -0.02 -19.34
CA LEU A 198 -14.63 0.80 -18.47
C LEU A 198 -16.07 0.87 -18.99
N THR A 199 -17.00 1.08 -18.06
CA THR A 199 -18.39 1.43 -18.40
C THR A 199 -18.52 2.93 -18.63
N ARG A 200 -19.60 3.34 -19.29
CA ARG A 200 -19.96 4.75 -19.48
C ARG A 200 -20.48 5.40 -18.19
#